data_AF-A0A450ZED1-F1
#
_entry.id   AF-A0A450ZED1-F1
#
_cell.length_a   1.000
_cell.length_b   1.000
_cell.length_c   1.000
_cell.angle_alpha   90.00
_cell.angle_beta   90.00
_cell.angle_gamma   90.00
#
_symmetry.space_group_name_H-M   'P 1'
#
loop_
_entity.id
_entity.type
_entity.pdbx_description
1 polymer ?
#
loop_
_entity_poly.entity_id
_entity_poly.type
_entity_poly.pdbx_seq_one_letter_code
_entity_poly.pdbx_strand_id
1 'polypeptide(L)'
;MPLAALLGYGSPELVDLGRPGPKLIANQVVLIGVRNLDSREKLLLKESGITVYTMREVDERGMVTVAREALDHLGHLSRLHVSLDIDSLDPAEAPGVGTPNFGGLTYREAHLLMEIIADNACIGSIDVVEINPILDQRNHTSEIAVSLITSLLGKEREG
;
A
#
# COMPACT_ATOMS: atom_id res chain seq x y z
N MET A 1 -8.32 7.27 8.81
CA MET A 1 -8.55 6.07 9.67
C MET A 1 -9.28 4.90 8.96
N PRO A 2 -9.14 4.64 7.65
CA PRO A 2 -9.91 3.58 6.99
C PRO A 2 -9.53 2.17 7.49
N LEU A 3 -8.23 1.88 7.59
CA LEU A 3 -7.74 0.57 8.02
C LEU A 3 -8.19 0.20 9.46
N ALA A 4 -8.15 1.17 10.38
CA ALA A 4 -8.62 0.97 11.75
C ALA A 4 -10.10 0.51 11.77
N ALA A 5 -10.96 1.18 10.99
CA ALA A 5 -12.38 0.81 10.89
C ALA A 5 -12.57 -0.60 10.30
N LEU A 6 -11.79 -0.97 9.27
CA LEU A 6 -11.82 -2.32 8.69
C LEU A 6 -11.40 -3.40 9.69
N LEU A 7 -10.57 -3.07 10.68
CA LEU A 7 -10.16 -3.96 11.76
C LEU A 7 -11.09 -3.91 12.99
N GLY A 8 -12.17 -3.13 12.93
CA GLY A 8 -13.16 -3.02 14.00
C GLY A 8 -12.89 -1.93 15.04
N TYR A 9 -11.94 -1.03 14.79
CA TYR A 9 -11.62 0.10 15.66
C TYR A 9 -12.20 1.40 15.09
N GLY A 10 -12.97 2.13 15.90
CA GLY A 10 -13.52 3.44 15.50
C GLY A 10 -14.99 3.56 15.82
N SER A 11 -15.68 4.44 15.10
CA SER A 11 -17.12 4.64 15.29
C SER A 11 -17.93 3.47 14.72
N PRO A 12 -19.04 3.06 15.35
CA PRO A 12 -19.88 1.96 14.86
C PRO A 12 -20.36 2.17 13.43
N GLU A 13 -20.62 3.41 13.01
CA GLU A 13 -21.11 3.74 11.67
C GLU A 13 -20.10 3.37 10.57
N LEU A 14 -18.80 3.49 10.85
CA LEU A 14 -17.75 3.10 9.91
C LEU A 14 -17.41 1.62 10.03
N VAL A 15 -17.37 1.09 11.26
CA VAL A 15 -17.08 -0.32 11.50
C VAL A 15 -18.17 -1.21 10.89
N ASP A 16 -19.44 -0.85 11.00
CA ASP A 16 -20.57 -1.63 10.52
C ASP A 16 -20.98 -1.33 9.07
N LEU A 17 -20.19 -0.53 8.35
CA LEU A 17 -20.48 -0.16 6.97
C LEU A 17 -20.52 -1.40 6.06
N GLY A 18 -21.63 -1.57 5.33
CA GLY A 18 -21.86 -2.69 4.40
C GLY A 18 -22.20 -4.03 5.07
N ARG A 19 -21.60 -4.36 6.22
CA ARG A 19 -21.97 -5.48 7.11
C ARG A 19 -21.55 -5.22 8.55
N PRO A 20 -22.18 -5.81 9.59
CA PRO A 20 -21.75 -5.64 10.98
C PRO A 20 -20.33 -6.17 11.24
N GLY A 21 -19.60 -5.49 12.14
CA GLY A 21 -18.32 -5.93 12.71
C GLY A 21 -17.10 -5.77 11.78
N PRO A 22 -15.90 -6.19 12.22
CA PRO A 22 -14.67 -6.05 11.46
C PRO A 22 -14.75 -6.73 10.08
N LYS A 23 -14.07 -6.13 9.10
CA LYS A 23 -13.97 -6.65 7.73
C LYS A 23 -12.73 -7.48 7.51
N LEU A 24 -11.67 -7.16 8.24
CA LEU A 24 -10.36 -7.79 8.20
C LEU A 24 -9.93 -8.16 9.62
N ILE A 25 -9.00 -9.10 9.73
CA ILE A 25 -8.22 -9.38 10.94
C ILE A 25 -6.74 -9.09 10.67
N ALA A 26 -5.95 -8.85 11.72
CA ALA A 26 -4.61 -8.31 11.60
C ALA A 26 -3.65 -9.14 10.72
N ASN A 27 -3.73 -10.47 10.78
CA ASN A 27 -2.90 -11.38 9.97
C ASN A 27 -3.31 -11.44 8.48
N GLN A 28 -4.34 -10.71 8.07
CA GLN A 28 -4.75 -10.55 6.67
C GLN A 28 -4.25 -9.24 6.07
N VAL A 29 -3.44 -8.48 6.82
CA VAL A 29 -2.98 -7.15 6.44
C VAL A 29 -1.47 -7.09 6.50
N VAL A 30 -0.86 -6.58 5.43
CA VAL A 30 0.53 -6.16 5.39
C VAL A 30 0.58 -4.71 4.93
N LEU A 31 1.35 -3.88 5.64
CA LEU A 31 1.66 -2.51 5.22
C LEU A 31 3.10 -2.45 4.72
N ILE A 32 3.35 -1.77 3.60
CA ILE A 32 4.68 -1.60 3.00
C ILE A 32 4.91 -0.11 2.75
N GLY A 33 6.13 0.36 3.01
CA GLY A 33 6.52 1.76 2.77
C GLY A 33 6.05 2.72 3.86
N VAL A 34 5.67 2.18 5.03
CA VAL A 34 5.19 3.00 6.14
C VAL A 34 6.30 3.93 6.62
N ARG A 35 5.99 5.22 6.64
CA ARG A 35 6.83 6.28 7.19
C ARG A 35 5.96 7.35 7.84
N ASN A 36 6.58 8.21 8.63
CA ASN A 36 5.92 9.36 9.25
C ASN A 36 4.67 9.06 10.12
N LEU A 37 4.69 7.95 10.87
CA LEU A 37 3.65 7.67 11.86
C LEU A 37 3.85 8.51 13.12
N ASP A 38 2.75 9.02 13.67
CA ASP A 38 2.77 9.65 14.99
C ASP A 38 3.00 8.61 16.11
N SER A 39 3.32 9.08 17.32
CA SER A 39 3.64 8.20 18.46
C SER A 39 2.47 7.28 18.85
N ARG A 40 1.23 7.74 18.67
CA ARG A 40 0.01 6.98 18.99
C ARG A 40 -0.26 5.92 17.93
N GLU A 41 -0.13 6.28 16.65
CA GLU A 41 -0.27 5.34 15.53
C GLU A 41 0.78 4.25 15.58
N LYS A 42 2.04 4.59 15.92
CA LYS A 42 3.10 3.59 16.15
C LYS A 42 2.73 2.60 17.24
N LEU A 43 2.19 3.07 18.36
CA LEU A 43 1.77 2.20 19.46
C LEU A 43 0.62 1.29 19.01
N LEU A 44 -0.40 1.85 18.37
CA LEU A 44 -1.54 1.10 17.87
C LEU A 44 -1.13 0.06 16.82
N LEU A 45 -0.25 0.41 15.88
CA LEU A 45 0.26 -0.53 14.88
C LEU A 45 1.04 -1.66 15.54
N LYS A 46 1.88 -1.34 16.54
CA LYS A 46 2.62 -2.35 17.30
C LYS A 46 1.71 -3.30 18.07
N GLU A 47 0.61 -2.80 18.63
CA GLU A 47 -0.37 -3.58 19.39
C GLU A 47 -1.37 -4.33 18.48
N SER A 48 -1.57 -3.88 17.24
CA SER A 48 -2.55 -4.45 16.31
C SER A 48 -2.20 -5.85 15.82
N GLY A 49 -0.92 -6.23 15.82
CA GLY A 49 -0.44 -7.49 15.24
C GLY A 49 -0.39 -7.50 13.71
N ILE A 50 -0.57 -6.35 13.06
CA ILE A 50 -0.39 -6.18 11.62
C ILE A 50 1.10 -6.29 11.28
N THR A 51 1.41 -6.97 10.18
CA THR A 51 2.77 -6.99 9.64
C THR A 51 3.06 -5.66 8.94
N VAL A 52 4.13 -4.97 9.35
CA VAL A 52 4.50 -3.66 8.81
C VAL A 52 5.94 -3.70 8.34
N TYR A 53 6.15 -3.32 7.09
CA TYR A 53 7.45 -3.04 6.51
C TYR A 53 7.59 -1.52 6.32
N THR A 54 8.40 -0.92 7.17
CA THR A 54 8.74 0.50 7.11
C THR A 54 9.69 0.80 5.94
N MET A 55 9.83 2.07 5.57
CA MET A 55 10.84 2.46 4.58
C MET A 55 12.26 2.04 4.98
N ARG A 56 12.57 2.00 6.29
CA ARG A 56 13.86 1.49 6.77
C ARG A 56 14.07 0.01 6.40
N GLU A 57 13.03 -0.81 6.49
CA GLU A 57 13.14 -2.23 6.14
C GLU A 57 13.26 -2.41 4.63
N VAL A 58 12.60 -1.55 3.84
CA VAL A 58 12.79 -1.50 2.39
C VAL A 58 14.23 -1.13 2.05
N ASP A 59 14.80 -0.10 2.71
CA ASP A 59 16.19 0.34 2.50
C ASP A 59 17.20 -0.76 2.88
N GLU A 60 17.02 -1.40 4.03
CA GLU A 60 17.98 -2.37 4.57
C GLU A 60 17.94 -3.72 3.82
N ARG A 61 16.78 -4.12 3.29
CA ARG A 61 16.52 -5.49 2.81
C ARG A 61 16.16 -5.57 1.33
N GLY A 62 15.82 -4.43 0.73
CA GLY A 62 15.38 -4.31 -0.65
C GLY A 62 13.92 -4.76 -0.86
N MET A 63 13.27 -4.13 -1.85
CA MET A 63 11.87 -4.37 -2.16
C MET A 63 11.54 -5.83 -2.49
N VAL A 64 12.44 -6.56 -3.17
CA VAL A 64 12.19 -7.98 -3.53
C VAL A 64 11.99 -8.85 -2.29
N THR A 65 12.84 -8.67 -1.27
CA THR A 65 12.77 -9.43 -0.02
C THR A 65 11.48 -9.12 0.72
N VAL A 66 11.17 -7.83 0.85
CA VAL A 66 9.94 -7.35 1.51
C VAL A 66 8.69 -7.88 0.82
N ALA A 67 8.63 -7.80 -0.52
CA ALA A 67 7.49 -8.27 -1.30
C ALA A 67 7.25 -9.77 -1.13
N ARG A 68 8.31 -10.59 -1.21
CA ARG A 68 8.19 -12.05 -1.06
C ARG A 68 7.70 -12.44 0.33
N GLU A 69 8.27 -11.84 1.38
CA GLU A 69 7.82 -12.14 2.75
C GLU A 69 6.39 -11.65 3.02
N ALA A 70 5.99 -10.52 2.44
CA ALA A 70 4.60 -10.06 2.49
C ALA A 70 3.65 -11.09 1.83
N LEU A 71 4.01 -11.59 0.65
CA LEU A 71 3.21 -12.60 -0.06
C LEU A 71 3.20 -13.95 0.64
N ASP A 72 4.32 -14.38 1.21
CA ASP A 72 4.39 -15.61 2.02
C ASP A 72 3.47 -15.51 3.25
N HIS A 73 3.48 -14.36 3.94
CA HIS A 73 2.59 -14.10 5.06
C HIS A 73 1.11 -14.19 4.65
N LEU A 74 0.77 -13.61 3.50
CA LEU A 74 -0.59 -13.57 2.96
C LEU A 74 -0.97 -14.82 2.13
N GLY A 75 -0.07 -15.78 1.94
CA GLY A 75 -0.25 -16.92 1.04
C GLY A 75 -1.38 -17.88 1.44
N HIS A 76 -1.90 -17.73 2.66
CA HIS A 76 -3.09 -18.44 3.15
C HIS A 76 -4.41 -17.86 2.59
N LEU A 77 -4.38 -16.73 1.90
CA LEU A 77 -5.53 -16.07 1.28
C LEU A 77 -5.63 -16.42 -0.20
N SER A 78 -6.84 -16.71 -0.68
CA SER A 78 -7.08 -17.07 -2.08
C SER A 78 -7.02 -15.88 -3.04
N ARG A 79 -7.24 -14.66 -2.54
CA ARG A 79 -7.27 -13.42 -3.31
C ARG A 79 -6.76 -12.27 -2.45
N LEU A 80 -6.01 -11.36 -3.07
CA LEU A 80 -5.51 -10.16 -2.42
C LEU A 80 -6.24 -8.91 -2.94
N HIS A 81 -6.28 -7.90 -2.07
CA HIS A 81 -6.69 -6.55 -2.40
C HIS A 81 -5.47 -5.64 -2.22
N VAL A 82 -5.18 -4.81 -3.22
CA VAL A 82 -4.11 -3.82 -3.15
C VAL A 82 -4.74 -2.45 -2.96
N SER A 83 -4.51 -1.84 -1.80
CA SER A 83 -4.85 -0.43 -1.56
C SER A 83 -3.60 0.41 -1.69
N LEU A 84 -3.48 1.07 -2.84
CA LEU A 84 -2.32 1.87 -3.21
C LEU A 84 -2.61 3.33 -2.94
N ASP A 85 -2.06 3.82 -1.85
CA ASP A 85 -1.90 5.25 -1.62
C ASP A 85 -0.70 5.75 -2.45
N ILE A 86 -0.94 6.69 -3.38
CA ILE A 86 0.14 7.23 -4.21
C ILE A 86 1.13 8.06 -3.38
N ASP A 87 0.74 8.55 -2.21
CA ASP A 87 1.65 9.23 -1.30
C ASP A 87 2.69 8.29 -0.67
N SER A 88 2.55 6.97 -0.85
CA SER A 88 3.58 6.00 -0.48
C SER A 88 4.87 6.17 -1.29
N LEU A 89 4.78 6.72 -2.51
CA LEU A 89 5.95 7.07 -3.33
C LEU A 89 6.63 8.34 -2.81
N ASP A 90 7.91 8.49 -3.13
CA ASP A 90 8.62 9.73 -2.85
C ASP A 90 8.04 10.90 -3.68
N PRO A 91 7.88 12.11 -3.11
CA PRO A 91 7.38 13.28 -3.85
C PRO A 91 8.23 13.66 -5.06
N ALA A 92 9.50 13.23 -5.14
CA ALA A 92 10.32 13.37 -6.33
C ALA A 92 9.80 12.56 -7.52
N GLU A 93 9.08 11.47 -7.25
CA GLU A 93 8.40 10.63 -8.26
C GLU A 93 6.93 11.07 -8.40
N ALA A 94 6.21 11.21 -7.28
CA ALA A 94 4.77 11.46 -7.25
C ALA A 94 4.43 12.80 -6.54
N PRO A 95 4.64 13.96 -7.18
CA PRO A 95 4.42 15.26 -6.54
C PRO A 95 2.93 15.60 -6.33
N GLY A 96 2.04 14.98 -7.11
CA GLY A 96 0.60 15.26 -7.14
C GLY A 96 -0.18 14.54 -6.06
N VAL A 97 0.16 14.74 -4.79
CA VAL A 97 -0.50 14.13 -3.64
C VAL A 97 -0.81 15.16 -2.54
N GLY A 98 -1.83 14.91 -1.72
CA GLY A 98 -2.24 15.84 -0.66
C GLY A 98 -1.21 16.03 0.46
N THR A 99 -0.50 14.96 0.82
CA THR A 99 0.41 14.89 1.99
C THR A 99 1.79 14.35 1.61
N PRO A 100 2.59 15.11 0.82
CA PRO A 100 3.89 14.63 0.36
C PRO A 100 4.87 14.43 1.54
N ASN A 101 5.47 13.24 1.62
CA ASN A 101 6.47 12.89 2.63
C ASN A 101 7.75 12.37 1.96
N PHE A 102 8.89 13.05 2.12
CA PHE A 102 10.18 12.58 1.57
C PHE A 102 10.64 11.25 2.19
N GLY A 103 11.49 10.53 1.44
CA GLY A 103 11.98 9.20 1.78
C GLY A 103 10.93 8.13 1.51
N GLY A 104 10.13 8.29 0.46
CA GLY A 104 9.15 7.30 0.02
C GLY A 104 9.72 6.27 -0.94
N LEU A 105 8.86 5.40 -1.45
CA LEU A 105 9.24 4.43 -2.48
C LEU A 105 9.65 5.15 -3.77
N THR A 106 10.73 4.69 -4.38
CA THR A 106 11.05 5.10 -5.76
C THR A 106 10.04 4.49 -6.73
N TYR A 107 9.92 5.07 -7.93
CA TYR A 107 9.08 4.49 -8.99
C TYR A 107 9.50 3.03 -9.29
N ARG A 108 10.81 2.76 -9.30
CA ARG A 108 11.35 1.43 -9.59
C ARG A 108 10.95 0.39 -8.55
N GLU A 109 10.96 0.75 -7.27
CA GLU A 109 10.55 -0.15 -6.19
C GLU A 109 9.05 -0.42 -6.23
N ALA A 110 8.23 0.63 -6.34
CA ALA A 110 6.78 0.49 -6.42
C ALA A 110 6.36 -0.39 -7.62
N HIS A 111 6.95 -0.15 -8.79
CA HIS A 111 6.64 -0.94 -9.98
C HIS A 111 7.18 -2.37 -9.87
N LEU A 112 8.34 -2.61 -9.25
CA LEU A 112 8.83 -3.97 -9.01
C LEU A 112 7.92 -4.72 -8.03
N LEU A 113 7.41 -4.04 -7.01
CA LEU A 113 6.43 -4.59 -6.09
C LEU A 113 5.16 -5.03 -6.85
N MET A 114 4.64 -4.20 -7.75
CA MET A 114 3.47 -4.56 -8.57
C MET A 114 3.73 -5.76 -9.48
N GLU A 115 4.90 -5.84 -10.13
CA GLU A 115 5.31 -7.00 -10.95
C GLU A 115 5.35 -8.28 -10.10
N ILE A 116 6.02 -8.26 -8.94
CA ILE A 116 6.10 -9.41 -8.05
C ILE A 116 4.71 -9.86 -7.58
N ILE A 117 3.83 -8.92 -7.24
CA ILE A 117 2.46 -9.25 -6.84
C ILE A 117 1.69 -9.88 -8.01
N ALA A 118 1.79 -9.34 -9.23
CA ALA A 118 1.13 -9.87 -10.41
C ALA A 118 1.56 -11.32 -10.71
N ASP A 119 2.86 -11.61 -10.55
CA ASP A 119 3.44 -12.93 -10.82
C ASP A 119 3.05 -14.00 -9.80
N ASN A 120 2.81 -13.59 -8.54
CA ASN A 120 2.77 -14.53 -7.41
C ASN A 120 1.43 -14.57 -6.68
N ALA A 121 0.49 -13.67 -6.98
CA ALA A 121 -0.79 -13.59 -6.27
C ALA A 121 -1.99 -13.38 -7.19
N CYS A 122 -3.15 -13.91 -6.77
CA CYS A 122 -4.41 -13.62 -7.43
C CYS A 122 -4.99 -12.29 -6.90
N ILE A 123 -4.92 -11.23 -7.70
CA ILE A 123 -5.52 -9.94 -7.35
C ILE A 123 -7.02 -9.98 -7.58
N GLY A 124 -7.79 -9.80 -6.51
CA GLY A 124 -9.25 -9.70 -6.57
C GLY A 124 -9.76 -8.28 -6.79
N SER A 125 -9.00 -7.27 -6.34
CA SER A 125 -9.38 -5.85 -6.46
C SER A 125 -8.20 -4.93 -6.18
N ILE A 126 -8.29 -3.69 -6.64
CA ILE A 126 -7.36 -2.60 -6.37
C ILE A 126 -8.14 -1.28 -6.20
N ASP A 127 -7.68 -0.45 -5.29
CA ASP A 127 -7.96 0.98 -5.23
C ASP A 127 -6.65 1.77 -5.33
N VAL A 128 -6.69 2.88 -6.07
CA VAL A 128 -5.59 3.84 -6.18
C VAL A 128 -6.11 5.20 -5.73
N VAL A 129 -5.48 5.77 -4.71
CA VAL A 129 -6.02 6.91 -3.96
C VAL A 129 -4.99 8.04 -3.81
N GLU A 130 -5.45 9.16 -3.26
CA GLU A 130 -4.66 10.36 -2.92
C GLU A 130 -3.98 11.12 -4.07
N ILE A 131 -4.35 10.83 -5.33
CA ILE A 131 -3.94 11.67 -6.46
C ILE A 131 -4.64 13.03 -6.36
N ASN A 132 -3.83 14.09 -6.35
CA ASN A 132 -4.26 15.48 -6.34
C ASN A 132 -3.76 16.23 -7.60
N PRO A 133 -4.61 16.38 -8.63
CA PRO A 133 -4.24 17.06 -9.87
C PRO A 133 -3.82 18.53 -9.72
N ILE A 134 -4.23 19.20 -8.63
CA ILE A 134 -3.86 20.61 -8.37
C ILE A 134 -2.37 20.73 -8.04
N LEU A 135 -1.81 19.72 -7.36
CA LEU A 135 -0.41 19.68 -6.95
C LEU A 135 0.48 18.93 -7.95
N ASP A 136 -0.13 18.23 -8.92
CA ASP A 136 0.58 17.44 -9.89
C ASP A 136 1.24 18.30 -10.98
N GLN A 137 2.30 17.76 -11.59
CA GLN A 137 3.04 18.42 -12.66
C GLN A 137 2.77 17.68 -13.97
N ARG A 138 1.98 18.30 -14.85
CA ARG A 138 1.65 17.73 -16.17
C ARG A 138 1.11 16.29 -16.09
N ASN A 139 0.30 16.00 -15.08
CA ASN A 139 -0.32 14.69 -14.87
C ASN A 139 0.69 13.55 -14.57
N HIS A 140 1.92 13.87 -14.20
CA HIS A 140 3.00 12.91 -13.98
C HIS A 140 2.63 11.84 -12.94
N THR A 141 2.02 12.26 -11.83
CA THR A 141 1.60 11.36 -10.76
C THR A 141 0.51 10.39 -11.24
N SER A 142 -0.44 10.89 -12.02
CA SER A 142 -1.46 10.04 -12.65
C SER A 142 -0.88 9.07 -13.67
N GLU A 143 0.12 9.47 -14.44
CA GLU A 143 0.82 8.59 -15.39
C GLU A 143 1.57 7.46 -14.66
N ILE A 144 2.21 7.78 -13.53
CA ILE A 144 2.81 6.78 -12.64
C ILE A 144 1.74 5.82 -12.11
N ALA A 145 0.61 6.34 -11.61
CA ALA A 145 -0.48 5.50 -11.12
C ALA A 145 -0.99 4.52 -12.18
N VAL A 146 -1.21 4.99 -13.42
CA VAL A 146 -1.58 4.12 -14.55
C VAL A 146 -0.50 3.06 -14.81
N SER A 147 0.77 3.45 -14.81
CA SER A 147 1.89 2.50 -15.01
C SER A 147 1.89 1.39 -13.94
N LEU A 148 1.74 1.75 -12.66
CA LEU A 148 1.69 0.81 -11.55
C LEU A 148 0.49 -0.14 -11.66
N ILE A 149 -0.69 0.36 -12.03
CA ILE A 149 -1.88 -0.46 -12.28
C ILE A 149 -1.60 -1.45 -13.41
N THR A 150 -1.02 -0.99 -14.54
CA THR A 150 -0.73 -1.90 -15.66
C THR A 150 0.28 -2.98 -15.29
N SER A 151 1.26 -2.64 -14.45
CA SER A 151 2.24 -3.60 -13.92
C SER A 151 1.55 -4.66 -13.06
N LEU A 152 0.65 -4.25 -12.17
CA LEU A 152 -0.13 -5.15 -11.33
C LEU A 152 -1.05 -6.08 -12.15
N LEU A 153 -1.48 -5.64 -13.33
CA LEU A 153 -2.30 -6.40 -14.27
C LEU A 153 -1.47 -7.27 -15.23
N GLY A 154 -0.15 -7.40 -15.00
CA GLY A 154 0.71 -8.32 -15.73
C GLY A 154 1.45 -7.72 -16.93
N LYS A 155 1.53 -6.40 -17.04
CA LYS A 155 2.43 -5.75 -18.01
C LYS A 155 3.86 -5.81 -17.49
N GLU A 156 4.77 -6.41 -18.25
CA GLU A 156 6.19 -6.44 -17.90
C GLU A 156 6.90 -5.17 -18.38
N ARG A 157 7.98 -4.76 -17.71
CA ARG A 157 8.88 -3.69 -18.22
C ARG A 157 9.52 -4.04 -19.55
N GLU A 158 9.69 -5.33 -19.83
CA GLU A 158 10.36 -5.83 -21.03
C GLU A 158 9.41 -6.03 -22.22
N GLY A 159 8.09 -5.92 -22.03
CA GLY A 159 7.08 -6.07 -23.09
C GLY A 159 5.63 -5.99 -22.61
#